data_AF-A0A7C6YX01-F1
#
_entry.id   AF-A0A7C6YX01-F1
#
_cell.length_a   1.000
_cell.length_b   1.000
_cell.length_c   1.000
_cell.angle_alpha   90.00
_cell.angle_beta   90.00
_cell.angle_gamma   90.00
#
_symmetry.space_group_name_H-M   'P 1'
#
loop_
_entity.id
_entity.type
_entity.pdbx_description
1 polymer ?
#
loop_
_entity_poly.entity_id
_entity_poly.type
_entity_poly.pdbx_seq_one_letter_code
_entity_poly.pdbx_strand_id
1 'polypeptide(L)'
;MVYKSLELLAPGTQLYEGLENILKAKTGALIVLGDSDEVLELVNGGFRIDAEMHPAALYELAKMDGALVLSSDAKKILYANTQLTPDAMIPSNETGTRHRTAERVAKQTGQLVI
;
A
#
# COMPACT_ATOMS: atom_id res chain seq x y z
N MET A 1 -6.76 6.78 -15.95
CA MET A 1 -6.63 5.99 -14.71
C MET A 1 -5.15 5.82 -14.34
N VAL A 2 -4.30 5.26 -15.23
CA VAL A 2 -2.83 5.13 -14.99
C VAL A 2 -2.11 6.47 -14.78
N TYR A 3 -2.41 7.51 -15.56
CA TYR A 3 -1.74 8.81 -15.43
C TYR A 3 -1.87 9.44 -14.03
N LYS A 4 -3.03 9.29 -13.38
CA LYS A 4 -3.26 9.79 -12.02
C LYS A 4 -2.42 9.03 -10.98
N SER A 5 -2.25 7.71 -11.16
CA SER A 5 -1.37 6.90 -10.33
C SER A 5 0.10 7.30 -10.50
N LEU A 6 0.52 7.64 -11.72
CA LEU A 6 1.88 8.12 -11.99
C LEU A 6 2.16 9.48 -11.36
N GLU A 7 1.17 10.38 -11.32
CA GLU A 7 1.29 11.68 -10.63
C GLU A 7 1.51 11.50 -9.12
N LEU A 8 0.81 10.56 -8.47
CA LEU A 8 1.00 10.25 -7.04
C LEU A 8 2.38 9.65 -6.74
N LEU A 9 2.97 8.96 -7.72
CA LEU A 9 4.30 8.34 -7.64
C LEU A 9 5.40 9.23 -8.22
N ALA A 10 5.09 10.45 -8.65
CA ALA A 10 6.06 11.31 -9.29
C ALA A 10 7.09 11.85 -8.28
N PRO A 11 8.36 12.07 -8.71
CA PRO A 11 9.36 12.72 -7.89
C PRO A 11 8.89 14.07 -7.32
N GLY A 12 9.20 14.31 -6.04
CA GLY A 12 8.79 15.51 -5.31
C GLY A 12 7.45 15.39 -4.57
N THR A 13 6.74 14.25 -4.71
CA THR A 13 5.62 13.91 -3.83
C THR A 13 6.12 13.32 -2.51
N GLN A 14 5.37 13.53 -1.43
CA GLN A 14 5.68 12.91 -0.12
C GLN A 14 5.68 11.37 -0.21
N LEU A 15 4.81 10.78 -1.04
CA LEU A 15 4.76 9.34 -1.24
C LEU A 15 6.05 8.84 -1.89
N TYR A 16 6.50 9.50 -2.96
CA TYR A 16 7.76 9.17 -3.62
C TYR A 16 8.95 9.25 -2.66
N GLU A 17 9.03 10.31 -1.85
CA GLU A 17 10.10 10.45 -0.84
C GLU A 17 10.09 9.32 0.19
N GLY A 18 8.91 8.90 0.65
CA GLY A 18 8.78 7.77 1.56
C GLY A 18 9.19 6.43 0.93
N LEU A 19 8.79 6.20 -0.33
CA LEU A 19 9.20 5.01 -1.10
C LEU A 19 10.73 4.98 -1.33
N GLU A 20 11.33 6.12 -1.65
CA GLU A 20 12.78 6.27 -1.77
C GLU A 20 13.51 5.91 -0.48
N ASN A 21 12.97 6.32 0.68
CA ASN A 21 13.56 5.98 1.98
C ASN A 21 13.49 4.46 2.25
N ILE A 22 12.35 3.83 1.93
CA ILE A 22 12.14 2.38 2.04
C ILE A 22 13.16 1.62 1.16
N LEU A 23 13.32 2.04 -0.10
CA LEU A 23 14.26 1.44 -1.04
C LEU A 23 15.72 1.60 -0.58
N LYS A 24 16.11 2.79 -0.12
CA LYS A 24 17.47 3.07 0.39
C LYS A 24 17.82 2.22 1.62
N ALA A 25 16.84 1.99 2.49
CA ALA A 25 16.98 1.12 3.64
C ALA A 25 16.97 -0.38 3.29
N LYS A 26 16.75 -0.73 2.02
CA LYS A 26 16.58 -2.11 1.54
C LYS A 26 15.45 -2.86 2.26
N THR A 27 14.46 -2.13 2.73
CA THR A 27 13.21 -2.66 3.26
C THR A 27 12.22 -2.83 2.12
N GLY A 28 11.35 -3.83 2.22
CA GLY A 28 10.22 -3.96 1.31
C GLY A 28 8.97 -3.36 1.91
N ALA A 29 7.96 -3.07 1.09
CA ALA A 29 6.64 -2.66 1.55
C ALA A 29 5.56 -3.25 0.63
N LEU A 30 4.35 -3.39 1.16
CA LEU A 30 3.14 -3.65 0.39
C LEU A 30 2.15 -2.54 0.76
N ILE A 31 1.83 -1.67 -0.18
CA ILE A 31 1.07 -0.44 0.11
C ILE A 31 -0.15 -0.37 -0.79
N VAL A 32 -1.33 -0.23 -0.21
CA VAL A 32 -2.59 0.01 -0.93
C VAL A 32 -2.98 1.47 -0.79
N LEU A 33 -3.31 2.15 -1.88
CA LEU A 33 -3.90 3.48 -1.87
C LEU A 33 -5.39 3.37 -2.13
N GLY A 34 -6.20 3.51 -1.08
CA GLY A 34 -7.64 3.42 -1.19
C GLY A 34 -8.30 3.15 0.15
N ASP A 35 -9.37 3.88 0.42
CA ASP A 35 -10.18 3.83 1.63
C ASP A 35 -11.62 3.41 1.35
N SER A 36 -11.85 2.74 0.20
CA SER A 36 -13.14 2.14 -0.11
C SER A 36 -13.45 0.99 0.83
N ASP A 37 -14.75 0.76 1.07
CA ASP A 37 -15.22 -0.36 1.89
C ASP A 37 -14.63 -1.69 1.41
N GLU A 38 -14.51 -1.88 0.09
CA GLU A 38 -13.90 -3.07 -0.49
C GLU A 38 -12.44 -3.29 -0.07
N VAL A 39 -11.62 -2.23 0.03
CA VAL A 39 -10.24 -2.38 0.55
C VAL A 39 -10.27 -2.70 2.04
N LEU A 40 -11.12 -2.02 2.79
CA LEU A 40 -11.20 -2.18 4.24
C LEU A 40 -11.71 -3.56 4.65
N GLU A 41 -12.57 -4.19 3.84
CA GLU A 41 -13.00 -5.58 4.01
C GLU A 41 -11.86 -6.58 3.82
N LEU A 42 -10.84 -6.27 3.01
CA LEU A 42 -9.66 -7.12 2.82
C LEU A 42 -8.65 -7.01 3.96
N VAL A 43 -8.72 -5.95 4.76
CA VAL A 43 -7.79 -5.68 5.86
C VAL A 43 -8.11 -6.58 7.04
N ASN A 44 -7.16 -7.45 7.37
CA ASN A 44 -7.22 -8.31 8.56
C ASN A 44 -6.11 -7.95 9.55
N GLY A 45 -6.49 -7.73 10.81
CA GLY A 45 -5.57 -7.37 11.90
C GLY A 45 -4.90 -6.01 11.72
N GLY A 46 -3.66 -5.90 12.21
CA GLY A 46 -2.88 -4.67 12.18
C GLY A 46 -3.36 -3.59 13.14
N PHE A 47 -2.90 -2.36 12.89
CA PHE A 47 -3.21 -1.19 13.71
C PHE A 47 -3.85 -0.09 12.86
N ARG A 48 -4.96 0.46 13.35
CA ARG A 48 -5.52 1.70 12.81
C ARG A 48 -4.65 2.86 13.26
N ILE A 49 -4.07 3.57 12.31
CA ILE A 49 -3.18 4.72 12.52
C ILE A 49 -3.96 6.03 12.40
N ASP A 50 -4.73 6.20 11.31
CA ASP A 50 -5.54 7.40 10.99
C ASP A 50 -4.79 8.72 11.23
N ALA A 51 -3.57 8.81 10.69
CA ALA A 51 -2.69 9.96 10.85
C ALA A 51 -2.28 10.54 9.50
N GLU A 52 -1.86 11.81 9.50
CA GLU A 52 -1.30 12.47 8.32
C GLU A 52 -0.04 11.75 7.83
N MET A 53 0.10 11.65 6.51
CA MET A 53 1.21 10.96 5.89
C MET A 53 2.44 11.87 5.85
N HIS A 54 3.52 11.36 6.42
CA HIS A 54 4.85 11.94 6.30
C HIS A 54 5.84 10.90 5.79
N PRO A 55 6.83 11.27 4.95
CA PRO A 55 7.81 10.32 4.39
C PRO A 55 8.52 9.48 5.46
N ALA A 56 8.88 10.10 6.60
CA ALA A 56 9.51 9.41 7.72
C ALA A 56 8.56 8.42 8.40
N ALA A 57 7.29 8.80 8.60
CA ALA A 57 6.29 7.92 9.21
C ALA A 57 6.01 6.70 8.33
N LEU A 58 5.87 6.91 7.01
CA LEU A 58 5.70 5.83 6.05
C LEU A 58 6.88 4.85 6.10
N TYR A 59 8.10 5.39 6.10
CA TYR A 59 9.33 4.60 6.21
C TYR A 59 9.41 3.79 7.51
N GLU A 60 9.13 4.41 8.66
CA GLU A 60 9.19 3.72 9.96
C GLU A 60 8.17 2.59 10.05
N LEU A 61 6.93 2.83 9.59
CA LEU A 61 5.88 1.82 9.60
C LEU A 61 6.12 0.70 8.58
N ALA A 62 6.76 1.00 7.44
CA ALA A 62 7.13 0.00 6.43
C ALA A 62 8.19 -1.00 6.91
N LYS A 63 8.88 -0.75 8.03
CA LYS A 63 9.78 -1.73 8.66
C LYS A 63 9.02 -2.88 9.31
N MET A 64 7.73 -2.69 9.59
CA MET A 64 6.88 -3.76 10.12
C MET A 64 6.56 -4.75 9.01
N ASP A 65 6.14 -5.96 9.41
CA ASP A 65 5.61 -6.93 8.45
C ASP A 65 4.24 -6.49 7.91
N GLY A 66 3.74 -7.20 6.89
CA GLY A 66 2.40 -6.99 6.35
C GLY A 66 2.30 -5.81 5.39
N ALA A 67 1.13 -5.16 5.39
CA ALA A 67 0.75 -4.12 4.46
C ALA A 67 0.36 -2.81 5.16
N LEU A 68 0.54 -1.74 4.41
CA LEU A 68 0.11 -0.38 4.71
C LEU A 68 -1.11 -0.03 3.87
N VAL A 69 -2.09 0.65 4.47
CA VAL A 69 -3.23 1.21 3.75
C VAL A 69 -3.19 2.72 3.89
N LEU A 70 -3.15 3.42 2.76
CA LEU A 70 -3.17 4.86 2.66
C LEU A 70 -4.53 5.34 2.15
N SER A 71 -4.87 6.59 2.42
CA SER A 71 -6.00 7.23 1.75
C SER A 71 -5.77 7.27 0.23
N SER A 72 -6.86 7.36 -0.53
CA SER A 72 -6.84 7.41 -2.00
C SER A 72 -6.03 8.59 -2.58
N ASP A 73 -5.80 9.64 -1.80
CA ASP A 73 -4.96 10.80 -2.14
C ASP A 73 -3.55 10.75 -1.52
N ALA A 74 -3.18 9.64 -0.88
CA ALA A 74 -1.94 9.40 -0.16
C ALA A 74 -1.64 10.39 0.98
N LYS A 75 -2.60 11.17 1.47
CA LYS A 75 -2.37 12.15 2.55
C LYS A 75 -2.49 11.59 3.95
N LYS A 76 -3.04 10.38 4.11
CA LYS A 76 -3.16 9.72 5.41
C LYS A 76 -2.66 8.29 5.37
N ILE A 77 -2.05 7.86 6.46
CA ILE A 77 -1.80 6.46 6.77
C ILE A 77 -2.96 5.96 7.62
N LEU A 78 -3.77 5.06 7.06
CA LEU A 78 -4.98 4.56 7.71
C LEU A 78 -4.68 3.34 8.56
N TYR A 79 -3.91 2.40 8.01
CA TYR A 79 -3.53 1.17 8.69
C TYR A 79 -2.08 0.78 8.42
N ALA A 80 -1.48 0.09 9.39
CA ALA A 80 -0.16 -0.51 9.29
C ALA A 80 -0.14 -1.92 9.87
N ASN A 81 0.83 -2.73 9.44
CA ASN A 81 1.01 -4.12 9.88
C ASN A 81 -0.25 -4.99 9.64
N THR A 82 -0.93 -4.75 8.53
CA THR A 82 -2.16 -5.48 8.17
C THR A 82 -1.85 -6.68 7.30
N GLN A 83 -2.68 -7.71 7.37
CA GLN A 83 -2.68 -8.77 6.37
C GLN A 83 -3.82 -8.52 5.38
N LEU A 84 -3.48 -8.37 4.10
CA LEU A 84 -4.48 -8.28 3.03
C LEU A 84 -4.93 -9.68 2.61
N THR A 85 -6.24 -9.88 2.54
CA THR A 85 -6.85 -11.20 2.26
C THR A 85 -7.71 -11.18 1.00
N PRO A 86 -7.13 -10.89 -0.19
CA PRO A 86 -7.88 -10.90 -1.45
C PRO A 86 -8.36 -12.30 -1.83
N ASP A 87 -9.33 -12.37 -2.74
CA ASP A 87 -9.83 -13.64 -3.27
C ASP A 87 -8.70 -14.47 -3.90
N ALA A 88 -8.50 -15.68 -3.37
CA ALA A 88 -7.47 -16.61 -3.81
C ALA A 88 -7.73 -17.16 -5.22
N MET A 89 -8.97 -17.08 -5.73
CA MET A 89 -9.35 -17.51 -7.07
C MET A 89 -8.95 -16.50 -8.15
N ILE A 90 -8.61 -15.26 -7.78
CA ILE A 90 -8.09 -14.28 -8.74
C ILE A 90 -6.73 -14.77 -9.25
N PRO A 91 -6.58 -14.98 -10.57
CA PRO A 91 -5.33 -15.47 -11.13
C PRO A 91 -4.25 -14.40 -10.99
N SER A 92 -3.04 -14.84 -10.65
CA SER A 92 -1.86 -14.01 -10.53
C SER A 92 -0.69 -14.65 -11.25
N ASN A 93 0.02 -13.86 -12.05
CA ASN A 93 1.23 -14.28 -12.76
C ASN A 93 2.51 -13.88 -12.00
N GLU A 94 2.35 -13.14 -10.90
CA GLU A 94 3.46 -12.67 -10.08
C GLU A 94 4.10 -13.79 -9.23
N THR A 95 5.34 -13.53 -8.81
CA THR A 95 6.09 -14.44 -7.93
C THR A 95 6.34 -13.82 -6.56
N GLY A 96 6.35 -14.66 -5.52
CA GLY A 96 6.40 -14.23 -4.12
C GLY A 96 5.04 -13.83 -3.56
N THR A 97 4.83 -14.04 -2.26
CA THR A 97 3.55 -13.78 -1.60
C THR A 97 3.15 -12.31 -1.68
N ARG A 98 4.12 -11.39 -1.57
CA ARG A 98 3.88 -9.95 -1.65
C ARG A 98 3.31 -9.51 -3.00
N HIS A 99 4.03 -9.77 -4.10
CA HIS A 99 3.58 -9.35 -5.44
C HIS A 99 2.29 -10.07 -5.87
N ARG A 100 2.10 -11.36 -5.51
CA ARG A 100 0.83 -12.05 -5.76
C ARG A 100 -0.34 -11.39 -5.03
N THR A 101 -0.13 -10.99 -3.78
CA THR A 101 -1.15 -10.27 -3.01
C THR A 101 -1.42 -8.92 -3.63
N ALA A 102 -0.38 -8.18 -4.02
CA ALA A 102 -0.51 -6.89 -4.69
C ALA A 102 -1.35 -6.97 -5.98
N GLU A 103 -1.03 -7.92 -6.87
CA GLU A 103 -1.76 -8.11 -8.12
C GLU A 103 -3.23 -8.47 -7.88
N ARG A 104 -3.50 -9.35 -6.92
CA ARG A 104 -4.88 -9.76 -6.60
C ARG A 104 -5.69 -8.63 -5.99
N VAL A 105 -5.14 -7.90 -5.03
CA VAL A 105 -5.80 -6.74 -4.41
C VAL A 105 -6.09 -5.67 -5.47
N ALA A 106 -5.11 -5.38 -6.35
CA ALA A 106 -5.30 -4.41 -7.43
C ALA A 106 -6.40 -4.84 -8.42
N LYS A 107 -6.44 -6.12 -8.80
CA LYS A 107 -7.49 -6.67 -9.69
C LYS A 107 -8.87 -6.67 -9.04
N GLN A 108 -8.94 -7.00 -7.76
CA GLN A 108 -10.20 -7.08 -7.02
C GLN A 108 -10.79 -5.68 -6.82
N THR A 109 -10.00 -4.78 -6.24
CA THR A 109 -10.48 -3.48 -5.75
C THR A 109 -10.36 -2.33 -6.76
N GLY A 110 -9.64 -2.56 -7.86
CA GLY A 110 -9.29 -1.51 -8.83
C GLY A 110 -8.38 -0.41 -8.27
N GLN A 111 -7.85 -0.57 -7.05
CA GLN A 111 -6.99 0.42 -6.40
C GLN A 111 -5.53 0.27 -6.81
N LEU A 112 -4.77 1.34 -6.59
CA LEU A 112 -3.31 1.30 -6.76
C LEU A 112 -2.69 0.51 -5.60
N VAL A 113 -1.89 -0.50 -5.95
CA VAL A 113 -1.08 -1.27 -5.00
C VAL A 113 0.38 -1.21 -5.43
N ILE A 114 1.26 -0.91 -4.48
CA ILE A 114 2.70 -0.71 -4.64
C ILE A 114 3.45 -1.80 -3.88
#